data_AF-A0A346D496-F1
#
_entry.id   AF-A0A346D496-F1
#
_cell.length_a   1.000
_cell.length_b   1.000
_cell.length_c   1.000
_cell.angle_alpha   90.00
_cell.angle_beta   90.00
_cell.angle_gamma   90.00
#
_symmetry.space_group_name_H-M   'P 1'
#
loop_
_entity.id
_entity.type
_entity.pdbx_description
1 polymer ?
#
loop_
_entity_poly.entity_id
_entity_poly.type
_entity_poly.pdbx_seq_one_letter_code
_entity_poly.pdbx_strand_id
1 'polypeptide(L)'
;LKYRIESLPKVMEAKGTLVYDENYEQSVQKRQSQESKLLTECIKHHVQIFQLANSLNDIFGNVVFLQFALSSLILCVSVYETSTMKLFSSEFTAIMMYLCCMIGQIFLYCFYGGELTIQSLAICDAVYQMNWSALNIKTKKTMLVMMLRSLRPITFTCGDVITVSLDSFNSIIKLSYSVYNVLQQRSETA
;
A
#
# COMPACT_ATOMS: atom_id res chain seq x y z
N LEU A 1 -6.91 5.78 -11.24
CA LEU A 1 -5.85 6.76 -11.63
C LEU A 1 -5.06 6.28 -12.85
N LYS A 2 -4.45 5.08 -12.78
CA LYS A 2 -3.69 4.43 -13.88
C LYS A 2 -4.39 4.50 -15.25
N TYR A 3 -5.63 4.02 -15.34
CA TYR A 3 -6.43 4.06 -16.57
C TYR A 3 -6.65 5.48 -17.14
N ARG A 4 -6.82 6.50 -16.28
CA ARG A 4 -6.98 7.91 -16.71
C ARG A 4 -5.67 8.49 -17.24
N ILE A 5 -4.54 8.11 -16.66
CA ILE A 5 -3.21 8.54 -17.11
C ILE A 5 -2.85 7.88 -18.46
N GLU A 6 -3.15 6.59 -18.62
CA GLU A 6 -2.89 5.84 -19.86
C GLU A 6 -3.79 6.25 -21.03
N SER A 7 -5.02 6.70 -20.76
CA SER A 7 -5.96 7.15 -21.80
C SER A 7 -5.76 8.61 -22.22
N LEU A 8 -5.09 9.42 -21.39
CA LEU A 8 -4.87 10.85 -21.64
C LEU A 8 -4.22 11.14 -23.01
N PRO A 9 -3.14 10.44 -23.43
CA PRO A 9 -2.50 10.67 -24.73
C PRO A 9 -3.43 10.37 -25.91
N LYS A 10 -4.20 9.28 -25.83
CA LYS A 10 -5.13 8.87 -26.90
C LYS A 10 -6.29 9.86 -27.07
N VAL A 11 -6.79 10.41 -25.96
CA VAL A 11 -7.83 11.45 -25.97
C VAL A 11 -7.30 12.76 -26.57
N MET A 12 -6.02 13.07 -26.33
CA MET A 12 -5.37 14.26 -26.89
C MET A 12 -5.11 14.13 -28.39
N GLU A 13 -4.74 12.93 -28.84
CA GLU A 13 -4.46 12.60 -30.24
C GLU A 13 -5.74 12.55 -31.08
N ALA A 14 -6.80 11.89 -30.60
CA ALA A 14 -8.10 11.82 -31.28
C ALA A 14 -8.76 13.20 -31.47
N LYS A 15 -8.52 14.14 -30.55
CA LYS A 15 -8.99 15.54 -30.68
C LYS A 15 -8.08 16.42 -31.54
N GLY A 16 -6.88 15.95 -31.88
CA GLY A 16 -5.96 16.64 -32.79
C GLY A 16 -6.34 16.54 -34.25
N THR A 17 -7.04 15.47 -34.62
CA THR A 17 -7.44 15.21 -36.00
C THR A 17 -8.71 15.95 -36.43
N LEU A 18 -9.49 16.50 -35.49
CA LEU A 18 -10.83 17.06 -35.75
C LEU A 18 -10.88 18.58 -35.96
N VAL A 19 -9.76 19.30 -36.01
CA VAL A 19 -9.76 20.78 -36.11
C VAL A 19 -8.86 21.23 -37.26
N TYR A 20 -9.45 21.31 -38.45
CA TYR A 20 -8.94 22.05 -39.60
C TYR A 20 -9.90 23.22 -39.83
N ASP A 21 -9.78 24.29 -39.04
CA ASP A 21 -10.71 25.44 -39.09
C ASP A 21 -9.97 26.75 -38.78
N GLU A 22 -10.44 27.86 -39.38
CA GLU A 22 -9.76 29.14 -39.66
C GLU A 22 -9.33 29.98 -38.43
N ASN A 23 -9.38 29.43 -37.20
CA ASN A 23 -8.95 30.09 -35.97
C ASN A 23 -7.91 29.25 -35.20
N TYR A 24 -6.74 29.09 -35.83
CA TYR A 24 -5.61 28.31 -35.30
C TYR A 24 -5.19 28.75 -33.89
N GLU A 25 -5.10 30.05 -33.60
CA GLU A 25 -4.70 30.53 -32.27
C GLU A 25 -5.75 30.21 -31.18
N GLN A 26 -7.05 30.39 -31.45
CA GLN A 26 -8.10 30.05 -30.49
C GLN A 26 -8.18 28.54 -30.23
N SER A 27 -7.97 27.70 -31.25
CA SER A 27 -7.99 26.25 -31.09
C SER A 27 -6.79 25.75 -30.26
N VAL A 28 -5.60 26.29 -30.49
CA VAL A 28 -4.39 26.01 -29.68
C VAL A 28 -4.58 26.43 -28.22
N GLN A 29 -5.13 27.61 -27.98
CA GLN A 29 -5.35 28.11 -26.62
C GLN A 29 -6.42 27.32 -25.87
N LYS A 30 -7.48 26.88 -26.57
CA LYS A 30 -8.53 26.01 -26.01
C LYS A 30 -7.95 24.65 -25.60
N ARG A 31 -7.08 24.08 -26.44
CA ARG A 31 -6.37 22.80 -26.20
C ARG A 31 -5.45 22.88 -24.98
N GLN A 32 -4.62 23.93 -24.89
CA GLN A 32 -3.75 24.17 -23.73
C GLN A 32 -4.54 24.37 -22.42
N SER A 33 -5.70 25.04 -22.47
CA SER A 33 -6.54 25.20 -21.28
C SER A 33 -7.15 23.88 -20.81
N GLN A 34 -7.51 22.98 -21.74
CA GLN A 34 -8.07 21.67 -21.43
C GLN A 34 -7.00 20.73 -20.87
N GLU A 35 -5.81 20.73 -21.47
CA GLU A 35 -4.62 20.02 -20.96
C GLU A 35 -4.31 20.41 -19.52
N SER A 36 -4.26 21.73 -19.25
CA SER A 36 -3.97 22.24 -17.92
C SER A 36 -5.04 21.84 -16.90
N LYS A 37 -6.33 21.83 -17.28
CA LYS A 37 -7.42 21.39 -16.41
C LYS A 37 -7.33 19.90 -16.07
N LEU A 38 -7.14 19.04 -17.07
CA LEU A 38 -7.01 17.59 -16.87
C LEU A 38 -5.80 17.25 -16.00
N LEU A 39 -4.66 17.90 -16.26
CA LEU A 39 -3.45 17.72 -15.44
C LEU A 39 -3.72 18.17 -13.99
N THR A 40 -4.35 19.32 -13.78
CA THR A 40 -4.67 19.85 -12.45
C THR A 40 -5.57 18.88 -11.67
N GLU A 41 -6.54 18.26 -12.34
CA GLU A 41 -7.42 17.26 -11.74
C GLU A 41 -6.65 15.97 -11.38
N CYS A 42 -5.76 15.49 -12.26
CA CYS A 42 -4.88 14.35 -11.97
C CYS A 42 -3.95 14.63 -10.78
N ILE A 43 -3.34 15.81 -10.72
CA ILE A 43 -2.47 16.22 -9.60
C ILE A 43 -3.29 16.29 -8.31
N LYS A 44 -4.47 16.92 -8.35
CA LYS A 44 -5.34 17.03 -7.17
C LYS A 44 -5.71 15.65 -6.64
N HIS A 45 -6.09 14.72 -7.51
CA HIS A 45 -6.38 13.34 -7.10
C HIS A 45 -5.15 12.62 -6.54
N HIS A 46 -3.97 12.78 -7.15
CA HIS A 46 -2.76 12.15 -6.63
C HIS A 46 -2.37 12.70 -5.26
N VAL A 47 -2.46 14.03 -5.06
CA VAL A 47 -2.22 14.68 -3.77
C VAL A 47 -3.24 14.20 -2.73
N GLN A 48 -4.51 14.05 -3.10
CA GLN A 48 -5.55 13.54 -2.19
C GLN A 48 -5.29 12.09 -1.78
N ILE A 49 -4.90 11.21 -2.72
CA ILE A 49 -4.56 9.82 -2.42
C ILE A 49 -3.34 9.77 -1.48
N PHE A 50 -2.33 10.60 -1.74
CA PHE A 50 -1.13 10.67 -0.91
C PHE A 50 -1.44 11.21 0.50
N GLN A 51 -2.26 12.26 0.60
CA GLN A 51 -2.71 12.79 1.89
C GLN A 51 -3.53 11.76 2.67
N LEU A 52 -4.47 11.08 2.01
CA LEU A 52 -5.26 10.02 2.63
C LEU A 52 -4.36 8.89 3.13
N ALA A 53 -3.39 8.48 2.33
CA ALA A 53 -2.43 7.45 2.69
C ALA A 53 -1.56 7.84 3.89
N ASN A 54 -1.07 9.08 3.95
CA ASN A 54 -0.34 9.57 5.11
C ASN A 54 -1.23 9.63 6.35
N SER A 55 -2.45 10.15 6.24
CA SER A 55 -3.39 10.19 7.37
C SER A 55 -3.76 8.78 7.85
N LEU A 56 -3.93 7.83 6.93
CA LEU A 56 -4.13 6.42 7.27
C LEU A 56 -2.90 5.85 7.96
N ASN A 57 -1.69 6.15 7.50
CA ASN A 57 -0.47 5.71 8.18
C ASN A 57 -0.35 6.27 9.59
N ASP A 58 -0.64 7.56 9.80
CA ASP A 58 -0.55 8.18 11.13
C ASP A 58 -1.58 7.62 12.11
N ILE A 59 -2.80 7.35 11.65
CA ILE A 59 -3.88 6.82 12.50
C ILE A 59 -3.70 5.31 12.71
N PHE A 60 -3.52 4.55 11.64
CA PHE A 60 -3.49 3.10 11.68
C PHE A 60 -2.12 2.54 12.02
N GLY A 61 -1.01 3.27 11.84
CA GLY A 61 0.33 2.78 12.13
C GLY A 61 0.47 2.32 13.59
N ASN A 62 0.08 3.18 14.54
CA ASN A 62 0.10 2.82 15.97
C ASN A 62 -0.93 1.75 16.34
N VAL A 63 -2.13 1.79 15.75
CA VAL A 63 -3.19 0.81 16.01
C VAL A 63 -2.77 -0.58 15.54
N VAL A 64 -2.22 -0.68 14.34
CA VAL A 64 -1.70 -1.93 13.76
C VAL A 64 -0.54 -2.42 14.60
N PHE A 65 0.40 -1.57 15.00
CA PHE A 65 1.49 -1.98 15.89
C PHE A 65 0.99 -2.61 17.19
N LEU A 66 0.05 -1.94 17.87
CA LEU A 66 -0.53 -2.43 19.11
C LEU A 66 -1.28 -3.75 18.88
N GLN A 67 -2.04 -3.84 17.80
CA GLN A 67 -2.74 -5.07 17.41
C GLN A 67 -1.74 -6.23 17.22
N PHE A 68 -0.61 -6.00 16.54
CA PHE A 68 0.44 -7.00 16.34
C PHE A 68 1.07 -7.43 17.66
N ALA A 69 1.40 -6.49 18.55
CA ALA A 69 1.99 -6.79 19.85
C ALA A 69 1.04 -7.62 20.74
N LEU A 70 -0.24 -7.21 20.82
CA LEU A 70 -1.27 -7.95 21.55
C LEU A 70 -1.50 -9.34 20.95
N SER A 71 -1.57 -9.44 19.62
CA SER A 71 -1.77 -10.72 18.94
C SER A 71 -0.60 -11.68 19.18
N SER A 72 0.64 -11.18 19.22
CA SER A 72 1.83 -11.99 19.55
C SER A 72 1.78 -12.50 20.99
N LEU A 73 1.40 -11.66 21.96
CA LEU A 73 1.25 -12.08 23.35
C LEU A 73 0.16 -13.14 23.51
N ILE A 74 -1.00 -12.93 22.88
CA ILE A 74 -2.10 -13.90 22.92
C ILE A 74 -1.70 -15.22 22.26
N LEU A 75 -0.95 -15.17 21.15
CA LEU A 75 -0.43 -16.36 20.48
C LEU A 75 0.52 -17.14 21.38
N CYS A 76 1.43 -16.46 22.09
CA CYS A 76 2.31 -17.11 23.07
C CYS A 76 1.53 -17.82 24.19
N VAL A 77 0.53 -17.14 24.77
CA VAL A 77 -0.31 -17.73 25.84
C VAL A 77 -1.13 -18.90 25.30
N SER A 78 -1.73 -18.76 24.12
CA SER A 78 -2.57 -19.79 23.50
C SER A 78 -1.79 -21.05 23.15
N VAL A 79 -0.55 -20.91 22.67
CA VAL A 79 0.36 -22.03 22.40
C VAL A 79 0.79 -22.73 23.69
N TYR A 80 1.04 -21.97 24.77
CA TYR A 80 1.35 -22.54 26.08
C TYR A 80 0.19 -23.36 26.64
N GLU A 81 -1.03 -22.78 26.66
CA GLU A 81 -2.25 -23.47 27.10
C GLU A 81 -2.46 -24.77 26.32
N THR A 82 -2.32 -24.74 24.99
CA THR A 82 -2.46 -25.95 24.15
C THR A 82 -1.37 -27.00 24.38
N SER A 83 -0.17 -26.64 24.83
CA SER A 83 0.90 -27.59 25.18
C SER A 83 0.57 -28.38 26.46
N THR A 84 -0.17 -27.77 27.40
CA THR A 84 -0.54 -28.40 28.68
C THR A 84 -1.87 -29.18 28.63
N MET A 85 -2.68 -28.96 27.58
CA MET A 85 -4.00 -29.58 27.42
C MET A 85 -3.96 -30.93 26.70
N LYS A 86 -4.97 -31.77 26.94
CA LYS A 86 -5.16 -33.03 26.19
C LYS A 86 -5.57 -32.72 24.74
N LEU A 87 -4.88 -33.36 23.79
CA LEU A 87 -5.21 -33.31 22.37
C LEU A 87 -6.67 -33.73 22.12
N PHE A 88 -7.35 -33.03 21.21
CA PHE A 88 -8.75 -33.26 20.80
C PHE A 88 -9.85 -32.92 21.83
N SER A 89 -9.56 -32.12 22.86
CA SER A 89 -10.62 -31.49 23.68
C SER A 89 -11.40 -30.44 22.88
N SER A 90 -12.64 -30.14 23.29
CA SER A 90 -13.44 -29.03 22.73
C SER A 90 -12.71 -27.68 22.90
N GLU A 91 -12.02 -27.51 24.03
CA GLU A 91 -11.21 -26.32 24.36
C GLU A 91 -10.01 -26.18 23.42
N PHE A 92 -9.30 -27.29 23.15
CA PHE A 92 -8.20 -27.32 22.19
C PHE A 92 -8.65 -26.87 20.79
N THR A 93 -9.82 -27.36 20.35
CA THR A 93 -10.37 -27.00 19.04
C THR A 93 -10.74 -25.50 18.97
N ALA A 94 -11.30 -24.95 20.04
CA ALA A 94 -11.63 -23.53 20.13
C ALA A 94 -10.38 -22.64 20.10
N ILE A 95 -9.34 -22.98 20.85
CA ILE A 95 -8.06 -22.24 20.86
C ILE A 95 -7.40 -22.31 19.48
N MET A 96 -7.43 -23.47 18.83
CA MET A 96 -6.79 -23.63 17.52
C MET A 96 -7.55 -22.87 16.42
N MET A 97 -8.88 -22.84 16.45
CA MET A 97 -9.69 -21.99 15.57
C MET A 97 -9.37 -20.50 15.80
N TYR A 98 -9.25 -20.08 17.06
CA TYR A 98 -8.88 -18.72 17.42
C TYR A 98 -7.48 -18.35 16.88
N LEU A 99 -6.49 -19.23 17.06
CA LEU A 99 -5.14 -19.05 16.51
C LEU A 99 -5.16 -18.88 14.99
N CYS A 100 -5.88 -19.73 14.27
CA CYS A 100 -6.05 -19.62 12.83
C CYS A 100 -6.65 -18.27 12.41
N CYS A 101 -7.69 -17.80 13.11
CA CYS A 101 -8.30 -16.50 12.85
C CYS A 101 -7.30 -15.35 13.08
N MET A 102 -6.54 -15.37 14.17
CA MET A 102 -5.56 -14.32 14.49
C MET A 102 -4.42 -14.27 13.47
N ILE A 103 -3.88 -15.43 13.09
CA ILE A 103 -2.84 -15.52 12.04
C ILE A 103 -3.41 -15.01 10.70
N GLY A 104 -4.65 -15.37 10.38
CA GLY A 104 -5.33 -14.87 9.17
C GLY A 104 -5.48 -13.36 9.17
N GLN A 105 -5.89 -12.74 10.29
CA GLN A 105 -5.99 -11.29 10.41
C GLN A 105 -4.64 -10.61 10.17
N ILE A 106 -3.58 -11.08 10.85
CA ILE A 106 -2.22 -10.57 10.70
C ILE A 106 -1.76 -10.68 9.25
N PHE A 107 -1.98 -11.84 8.62
CA PHE A 107 -1.61 -12.08 7.23
C PHE A 107 -2.30 -11.09 6.29
N LEU A 108 -3.61 -10.87 6.46
CA LEU A 108 -4.35 -9.90 5.66
C LEU A 108 -3.78 -8.48 5.80
N TYR A 109 -3.47 -8.04 7.03
CA TYR A 109 -2.86 -6.72 7.25
C TYR A 109 -1.51 -6.58 6.54
N CYS A 110 -0.62 -7.57 6.67
CA CYS A 110 0.67 -7.56 5.99
C CYS A 110 0.55 -7.64 4.47
N PHE A 111 -0.38 -8.45 3.97
CA PHE A 111 -0.63 -8.62 2.54
C PHE A 111 -1.13 -7.31 1.92
N TYR A 112 -2.18 -6.72 2.47
CA TYR A 112 -2.71 -5.46 1.95
C TYR A 112 -1.75 -4.27 2.17
N GLY A 113 -0.98 -4.26 3.26
CA GLY A 113 0.08 -3.27 3.48
C GLY A 113 1.17 -3.34 2.41
N GLY A 114 1.62 -4.55 2.06
CA GLY A 114 2.58 -4.79 0.99
C GLY A 114 2.02 -4.42 -0.40
N GLU A 115 0.82 -4.89 -0.73
CA GLU A 115 0.15 -4.59 -2.00
C GLU A 115 -0.09 -3.09 -2.17
N LEU A 116 -0.49 -2.38 -1.11
CA LEU A 116 -0.66 -0.93 -1.16
C LEU A 116 0.67 -0.21 -1.45
N THR A 117 1.76 -0.70 -0.88
CA THR A 117 3.11 -0.18 -1.15
C THR A 117 3.48 -0.37 -2.62
N ILE A 118 3.28 -1.57 -3.18
CA ILE A 118 3.55 -1.87 -4.60
C ILE A 118 2.68 -1.02 -5.52
N GLN A 119 1.38 -0.96 -5.24
CA GLN A 119 0.42 -0.19 -6.04
C GLN A 119 0.73 1.32 -6.01
N SER A 120 1.29 1.83 -4.89
CA SER A 120 1.73 3.22 -4.78
C SER A 120 2.88 3.54 -5.75
N LEU A 121 3.83 2.62 -5.91
CA LEU A 121 4.95 2.75 -6.85
C LEU A 121 4.49 2.60 -8.30
N ALA A 122 3.52 1.71 -8.58
CA ALA A 122 2.98 1.53 -9.92
C ALA A 122 2.35 2.80 -10.53
N ILE A 123 1.93 3.76 -9.69
CA ILE A 123 1.46 5.07 -10.16
C ILE A 123 2.61 5.88 -10.76
N CYS A 124 3.80 5.82 -10.17
CA CYS A 124 5.00 6.47 -10.69
C CYS A 124 5.38 5.88 -12.06
N ASP A 125 5.35 4.56 -12.19
CA ASP A 125 5.63 3.88 -13.47
C ASP A 125 4.60 4.24 -14.56
N ALA A 126 3.32 4.32 -14.21
CA ALA A 126 2.28 4.74 -15.14
C ALA A 126 2.45 6.18 -15.62
N VAL A 127 2.89 7.09 -14.73
CA VAL A 127 3.24 8.47 -15.09
C VAL A 127 4.46 8.50 -16.02
N TYR A 128 5.46 7.67 -15.76
CA TYR A 128 6.67 7.58 -16.58
C TYR A 128 6.38 7.07 -17.99
N GLN A 129 5.58 6.01 -18.13
CA GLN A 129 5.27 5.37 -19.42
C GLN A 129 4.30 6.15 -20.31
N MET A 130 3.67 7.21 -19.82
CA MET A 130 2.76 8.00 -20.65
C MET A 130 3.53 8.72 -21.76
N ASN A 131 2.88 9.02 -22.90
CA ASN A 131 3.56 9.73 -23.98
C ASN A 131 3.76 11.22 -23.63
N TRP A 132 4.93 11.58 -23.10
CA TRP A 132 5.29 12.96 -22.75
C TRP A 132 5.44 13.86 -23.97
N SER A 133 5.76 13.32 -25.15
CA SER A 133 6.17 14.12 -26.32
C SER A 133 5.09 15.12 -26.75
N ALA A 134 3.82 14.72 -26.70
CA ALA A 134 2.66 15.50 -27.09
C ALA A 134 2.28 16.63 -26.10
N LEU A 135 2.95 16.74 -24.94
CA LEU A 135 2.60 17.72 -23.91
C LEU A 135 3.47 18.98 -23.94
N ASN A 136 2.87 20.08 -23.49
CA ASN A 136 3.55 21.36 -23.31
C ASN A 136 4.66 21.28 -22.23
N ILE A 137 5.69 22.11 -22.36
CA ILE A 137 6.88 22.16 -21.47
C ILE A 137 6.49 22.45 -20.01
N LYS A 138 5.51 23.35 -19.79
CA LYS A 138 4.98 23.63 -18.44
C LYS A 138 4.37 22.37 -17.82
N THR A 139 3.57 21.66 -18.59
CA THR A 139 2.88 20.42 -18.18
C THR A 139 3.88 19.30 -17.86
N LYS A 140 4.93 19.15 -18.68
CA LYS A 140 6.05 18.23 -18.45
C LYS A 140 6.77 18.50 -17.12
N LYS A 141 7.11 19.75 -16.81
CA LYS A 141 7.78 20.10 -15.55
C LYS A 141 6.93 19.74 -14.33
N THR A 142 5.64 20.04 -14.35
CA THR A 142 4.75 19.73 -13.23
C THR A 142 4.59 18.22 -13.03
N MET A 143 4.51 17.47 -14.13
CA MET A 143 4.40 16.01 -14.07
C MET A 143 5.68 15.35 -13.55
N LEU A 144 6.85 15.91 -13.85
CA LEU A 144 8.14 15.46 -13.31
C LEU A 144 8.20 15.65 -11.78
N VAL A 145 7.72 16.78 -11.27
CA VAL A 145 7.64 17.04 -9.82
C VAL A 145 6.69 16.04 -9.14
N MET A 146 5.56 15.74 -9.76
CA MET A 146 4.60 14.74 -9.28
C MET A 146 5.23 13.34 -9.26
N MET A 147 5.95 12.96 -10.30
CA MET A 147 6.68 11.69 -10.38
C MET A 147 7.72 11.59 -9.25
N LEU A 148 8.58 12.61 -9.08
CA LEU A 148 9.59 12.66 -8.02
C LEU A 148 8.99 12.56 -6.61
N ARG A 149 7.77 13.08 -6.41
CA ARG A 149 7.03 12.92 -5.15
C ARG A 149 6.44 11.52 -4.99
N SER A 150 5.98 10.90 -6.08
CA SER A 150 5.42 9.53 -6.12
C SER A 150 6.47 8.44 -5.90
N LEU A 151 7.74 8.76 -6.15
CA LEU A 151 8.89 7.89 -5.89
C LEU A 151 9.11 7.59 -4.40
N ARG A 152 8.48 8.34 -3.49
CA ARG A 152 8.41 7.95 -2.07
C ARG A 152 7.23 7.02 -1.87
N PRO A 153 7.46 5.69 -1.71
CA PRO A 153 6.37 4.75 -1.50
C PRO A 153 5.62 5.10 -0.22
N ILE A 154 4.31 4.82 -0.24
CA ILE A 154 3.51 4.85 0.98
C ILE A 154 3.87 3.59 1.75
N THR A 155 4.73 3.73 2.76
CA THR A 155 5.11 2.64 3.65
C THR A 155 4.37 2.77 4.96
N PHE A 156 3.59 1.75 5.34
CA PHE A 156 3.01 1.69 6.67
C PHE A 156 4.11 1.41 7.68
N THR A 157 4.44 2.40 8.50
CA THR A 157 5.54 2.31 9.47
C THR A 157 4.95 2.26 10.88
N CYS A 158 5.21 1.18 11.59
CA CYS A 158 4.78 0.98 12.97
C CYS A 158 5.84 1.49 13.95
N GLY A 159 5.49 2.50 14.75
CA GLY A 159 6.29 2.99 15.87
C GLY A 159 7.73 3.40 15.52
N ASP A 160 7.98 3.84 14.28
CA ASP A 160 9.30 4.17 13.70
C ASP A 160 10.33 3.02 13.62
N VAL A 161 9.98 1.79 14.02
CA VAL A 161 10.92 0.66 14.10
C VAL A 161 10.66 -0.41 13.04
N ILE A 162 9.41 -0.62 12.61
CA ILE A 162 9.04 -1.74 11.73
C ILE A 162 8.11 -1.28 10.60
N THR A 163 8.54 -1.43 9.35
CA THR A 163 7.65 -1.33 8.19
C THR A 163 6.76 -2.57 8.11
N VAL A 164 5.44 -2.38 8.03
CA VAL A 164 4.47 -3.48 7.92
C VAL A 164 4.61 -4.13 6.54
N SER A 165 5.37 -5.23 6.47
CA SER A 165 5.56 -6.01 5.25
C SER A 165 5.40 -7.52 5.51
N LEU A 166 5.34 -8.29 4.42
CA LEU A 166 5.34 -9.75 4.47
C LEU A 166 6.64 -10.30 5.11
N ASP A 167 7.76 -9.59 4.97
CA ASP A 167 9.04 -9.95 5.59
C ASP A 167 8.98 -9.80 7.11
N SER A 168 8.35 -8.74 7.61
CA SER A 168 8.13 -8.55 9.06
C SER A 168 7.23 -9.63 9.65
N PHE A 169 6.19 -10.06 8.92
CA PHE A 169 5.37 -11.20 9.32
C PHE A 169 6.19 -12.49 9.48
N ASN A 170 7.00 -12.83 8.47
CA ASN A 170 7.87 -14.00 8.52
C ASN A 170 8.87 -13.93 9.69
N SER A 171 9.37 -12.73 9.98
CA SER A 171 10.29 -12.49 11.09
C SER A 171 9.62 -12.71 12.44
N ILE A 172 8.37 -12.26 12.61
CA ILE A 172 7.57 -12.47 13.82
C ILE A 172 7.24 -13.95 14.02
N ILE A 173 6.86 -14.68 12.96
CA ILE A 173 6.60 -16.12 13.04
C ILE A 173 7.87 -16.87 13.46
N LYS A 174 9.02 -16.58 12.84
CA LYS A 174 10.30 -17.20 13.20
C LYS A 174 10.68 -16.94 14.65
N LEU A 175 10.50 -15.70 15.12
CA LEU A 175 10.75 -15.35 16.51
C LEU A 175 9.83 -16.11 17.45
N SER A 176 8.53 -16.18 17.15
CA SER A 176 7.53 -16.90 17.96
C SER A 176 7.86 -18.39 18.06
N TYR A 177 8.21 -19.03 16.94
CA TYR A 177 8.63 -20.44 16.92
C TYR A 177 9.94 -20.67 17.70
N SER A 178 10.90 -19.74 17.58
CA SER A 178 12.15 -19.81 18.35
C SER A 178 11.88 -19.72 19.86
N VAL A 179 11.01 -18.81 20.29
CA VAL A 179 10.62 -18.66 21.70
C VAL A 179 9.92 -19.91 22.19
N TYR A 180 9.01 -20.47 21.40
CA TYR A 180 8.34 -21.73 21.71
C TYR A 180 9.35 -22.87 21.94
N ASN A 181 10.31 -23.07 21.04
CA ASN A 181 11.32 -24.13 21.20
C ASN A 181 12.15 -23.96 22.48
N VAL A 182 12.52 -22.73 22.83
CA VAL A 182 13.28 -22.44 24.07
C VAL A 182 12.45 -22.75 25.31
N LEU A 183 11.16 -22.39 25.31
CA LEU A 183 10.25 -22.68 26.42
C LEU A 183 10.02 -24.19 26.57
N GLN A 184 9.81 -24.89 25.45
CA GLN A 184 9.63 -26.35 25.43
C GLN A 184 10.87 -27.08 25.96
N GLN A 185 12.06 -26.67 25.52
CA GLN A 185 13.32 -27.24 26.00
C GLN A 185 13.49 -27.04 27.51
N ARG A 186 13.09 -25.88 28.05
CA ARG A 186 13.11 -25.59 29.49
C ARG A 186 12.11 -26.41 30.28
N SER A 187 10.91 -26.67 29.74
CA SER A 187 9.92 -27.53 30.40
C SER A 187 10.30 -29.01 30.41
N GLU A 188 11.08 -29.47 29.41
CA GLU A 188 11.55 -30.87 29.36
C GLU A 188 12.77 -31.13 30.26
N THR A 189 13.48 -30.08 30.68
CA THR A 189 14.66 -30.18 31.57
C THR A 189 14.38 -29.87 33.04
N ALA A 190 13.17 -29.41 33.38
CA ALA A 190 12.72 -29.12 34.74
C ALA A 190 11.88 -30.27 35.32
#